data_AF-A0A1G2Y7J9-F1
#
_entry.id   AF-A0A1G2Y7J9-F1
#
_cell.length_a   1.000
_cell.length_b   1.000
_cell.length_c   1.000
_cell.angle_alpha   90.00
_cell.angle_beta   90.00
_cell.angle_gamma   90.00
#
_symmetry.space_group_name_H-M   'P 1'
#
loop_
_entity.id
_entity.type
_entity.pdbx_description
1 polymer ?
#
loop_
_entity_poly.entity_id
_entity_poly.type
_entity_poly.pdbx_seq_one_letter_code
_entity_poly.pdbx_strand_id
1 'polypeptide(L)'
;MSLREISQKILKYHLTCYTIYRIYQFMTMVRKVIIKRMKELNMNPNRLSEMLKGEIPRQTIYDFLSGKTDARTEVVSALMKALELEISPIKKKKVR
;
A
#
# COMPACT_ATOMS: atom_id res chain seq x y z
N MET A 1 15.17 35.01 -11.00
CA MET A 1 14.94 33.57 -11.17
C MET A 1 15.05 33.26 -12.65
N SER A 2 16.01 32.44 -13.06
CA SER A 2 16.28 32.16 -14.47
C SER A 2 15.26 31.16 -15.06
N LEU A 3 15.07 31.18 -16.39
CA LEU A 3 14.24 30.21 -17.13
C LEU A 3 14.61 28.76 -16.80
N ARG A 4 15.89 28.49 -16.54
CA ARG A 4 16.40 27.17 -16.16
C ARG A 4 15.90 26.72 -14.78
N GLU A 5 15.85 27.64 -13.81
CA GLU A 5 15.32 27.38 -12.47
C GLU A 5 13.81 27.15 -12.47
N ILE A 6 13.07 27.89 -13.31
CA ILE A 6 11.62 27.74 -13.48
C ILE A 6 11.30 26.37 -14.09
N SER A 7 12.01 25.98 -15.16
CA SER A 7 11.84 24.68 -15.81
C SER A 7 12.14 23.51 -14.86
N GLN A 8 13.23 23.58 -14.09
CA GLN A 8 13.56 22.56 -13.11
C GLN A 8 12.52 22.44 -11.99
N LYS A 9 11.98 23.56 -11.50
CA LYS A 9 10.88 23.53 -10.51
C LYS A 9 9.65 22.84 -11.09
N ILE A 10 9.19 23.22 -12.28
CA ILE A 10 8.01 22.62 -12.91
C ILE A 10 8.19 21.12 -13.09
N LEU A 11 9.34 20.70 -13.63
CA LEU A 11 9.64 19.28 -13.82
C LEU A 11 9.64 18.52 -12.49
N LYS A 12 10.29 19.08 -11.45
CA LYS A 12 10.33 18.52 -10.11
C LYS A 12 8.93 18.37 -9.50
N TYR A 13 8.10 19.41 -9.58
CA TYR A 13 6.72 19.37 -9.07
C TYR A 13 5.87 18.32 -9.79
N HIS A 14 5.97 18.25 -11.12
CA HIS A 14 5.26 17.25 -11.92
C HIS A 14 5.71 15.82 -11.57
N LEU A 15 7.01 15.59 -11.42
CA LEU A 15 7.59 14.32 -10.95
C LEU A 15 7.07 13.95 -9.56
N THR A 16 6.99 14.91 -8.63
CA THR A 16 6.45 14.66 -7.29
C THR A 16 4.96 14.32 -7.31
N CYS A 17 4.13 15.08 -8.05
CA CYS A 17 2.70 14.81 -8.14
C CYS A 17 2.40 13.44 -8.75
N TYR A 18 3.10 13.09 -9.84
CA TYR A 18 2.99 11.78 -10.47
C TYR A 18 3.40 10.65 -9.52
N THR A 19 4.49 10.84 -8.79
CA THR A 19 4.99 9.85 -7.82
C THR A 19 3.98 9.63 -6.69
N ILE A 20 3.43 10.71 -6.12
CA ILE A 20 2.39 10.64 -5.08
C ILE A 20 1.16 9.89 -5.61
N TYR A 21 0.69 10.23 -6.80
CA TYR A 21 -0.44 9.54 -7.44
C TYR A 21 -0.17 8.04 -7.63
N ARG A 22 1.04 7.67 -8.09
CA ARG A 22 1.44 6.27 -8.26
C ARG A 22 1.48 5.51 -6.93
N ILE A 23 1.98 6.12 -5.87
CA ILE A 23 1.99 5.52 -4.52
C ILE A 23 0.56 5.30 -4.02
N TYR A 24 -0.32 6.29 -4.19
CA TYR A 24 -1.72 6.18 -3.81
C TYR A 24 -2.44 5.04 -4.56
N GLN A 25 -2.22 4.92 -5.86
CA GLN A 25 -2.76 3.83 -6.67
C GLN A 25 -2.24 2.46 -6.20
N PHE A 26 -0.94 2.38 -5.88
CA PHE A 26 -0.35 1.16 -5.33
C PHE A 26 -0.96 0.77 -3.98
N MET A 27 -1.09 1.71 -3.04
CA MET A 27 -1.69 1.45 -1.72
C MET A 27 -3.16 1.02 -1.84
N THR A 28 -3.89 1.63 -2.77
CA THR A 28 -5.28 1.24 -3.08
C THR A 28 -5.35 -0.19 -3.61
N MET A 29 -4.42 -0.58 -4.48
CA MET A 29 -4.33 -1.96 -4.99
C MET A 29 -4.03 -2.96 -3.86
N VAL A 30 -3.05 -2.67 -3.02
CA VAL A 30 -2.68 -3.54 -1.89
C VAL A 30 -3.84 -3.72 -0.92
N ARG A 31 -4.52 -2.62 -0.57
CA ARG A 31 -5.73 -2.67 0.28
C ARG A 31 -6.79 -3.59 -0.30
N LYS A 32 -7.06 -3.52 -1.60
CA LYS A 32 -8.03 -4.41 -2.28
C LYS A 32 -7.62 -5.88 -2.20
N VAL A 33 -6.32 -6.19 -2.37
CA VAL A 33 -5.81 -7.56 -2.26
C VAL A 33 -5.98 -8.09 -0.84
N ILE A 34 -5.63 -7.29 0.17
CA ILE A 34 -5.82 -7.64 1.59
C ILE A 34 -7.29 -7.93 1.90
N ILE A 35 -8.20 -7.02 1.52
CA ILE A 35 -9.64 -7.21 1.74
C ILE A 35 -10.17 -8.45 1.02
N LYS A 36 -9.72 -8.70 -0.21
CA LYS A 36 -10.09 -9.90 -0.96
C LYS A 36 -9.65 -11.16 -0.21
N ARG A 37 -8.41 -11.23 0.25
CA ARG A 37 -7.87 -12.36 1.01
C ARG A 37 -8.61 -12.57 2.32
N MET A 38 -8.96 -11.50 3.03
CA MET A 38 -9.79 -11.59 4.24
C MET A 38 -11.15 -12.24 3.94
N LYS A 39 -11.79 -11.89 2.82
CA LYS A 39 -13.05 -12.52 2.40
C LYS A 39 -12.89 -14.00 2.08
N GLU A 40 -11.81 -14.38 1.39
CA GLU A 40 -11.49 -15.79 1.10
C GLU A 40 -11.31 -16.62 2.38
N LEU A 41 -10.75 -16.00 3.43
CA LEU A 41 -10.55 -16.63 4.74
C LEU A 41 -11.76 -16.50 5.69
N ASN A 42 -12.87 -15.92 5.21
CA ASN A 42 -14.05 -15.58 6.02
C ASN A 42 -13.68 -14.84 7.32
N MET A 43 -12.73 -13.90 7.20
CA MET A 43 -12.12 -13.15 8.29
C MET A 43 -12.64 -11.71 8.32
N ASN A 44 -12.92 -11.21 9.52
CA ASN A 44 -13.29 -9.81 9.73
C ASN A 44 -12.10 -8.99 10.29
N PRO A 45 -12.18 -7.64 10.24
CA PRO A 45 -11.10 -6.78 10.74
C PRO A 45 -10.76 -6.98 12.22
N ASN A 46 -11.75 -7.37 13.06
CA ASN A 46 -11.51 -7.69 14.47
C ASN A 46 -10.54 -8.86 14.61
N ARG A 47 -10.80 -9.96 13.89
CA ARG A 47 -9.97 -11.16 13.93
C ARG A 47 -8.56 -10.89 13.44
N LEU A 48 -8.43 -10.10 12.37
CA LEU A 48 -7.13 -9.65 11.86
C LEU A 48 -6.39 -8.80 12.91
N SER A 49 -7.09 -7.94 13.64
CA SER A 49 -6.48 -7.13 14.70
C SER A 49 -6.01 -7.95 15.90
N GLU A 50 -6.70 -9.03 16.24
CA GLU A 50 -6.24 -9.94 17.30
C GLU A 50 -4.99 -10.72 16.88
N MET A 51 -4.87 -11.10 15.60
CA MET A 51 -3.66 -11.77 15.08
C MET A 51 -2.41 -10.88 15.13
N LEU A 52 -2.60 -9.55 15.06
CA LEU A 52 -1.53 -8.56 15.04
C LEU A 52 -1.45 -7.77 16.36
N LYS A 53 -2.06 -8.30 17.43
CA LYS A 53 -2.11 -7.65 18.73
C LYS A 53 -0.69 -7.53 19.30
N GLY A 54 -0.30 -6.30 19.61
CA GLY A 54 1.05 -5.98 20.10
C GLY A 54 2.02 -5.57 18.98
N GLU A 55 1.72 -5.85 17.71
CA GLU A 55 2.51 -5.37 16.57
C GLU A 55 1.92 -4.11 15.96
N ILE A 56 0.60 -4.08 15.74
CA ILE A 56 -0.09 -2.96 15.10
C ILE A 56 -1.28 -2.54 15.96
N PRO A 57 -1.45 -1.24 16.25
CA PRO A 57 -2.65 -0.75 16.91
C PRO A 57 -3.91 -1.07 16.09
N ARG A 58 -4.95 -1.56 16.76
CA ARG A 58 -6.24 -1.89 16.11
C ARG A 58 -6.76 -0.73 15.26
N GLN A 59 -6.71 0.49 15.77
CA GLN A 59 -7.16 1.67 15.03
C GLN A 59 -6.43 1.84 13.68
N THR A 60 -5.12 1.60 13.65
CA THR A 60 -4.31 1.70 12.43
C THR A 60 -4.75 0.68 11.37
N ILE A 61 -5.10 -0.55 11.78
CA ILE A 61 -5.64 -1.57 10.86
C ILE A 61 -6.97 -1.10 10.27
N TYR A 62 -7.87 -0.58 11.11
CA TYR A 62 -9.17 -0.07 10.68
C TYR A 62 -9.07 1.13 9.75
N ASP A 63 -8.22 2.10 10.07
CA ASP A 63 -8.00 3.30 9.25
C ASP A 63 -7.40 2.93 7.88
N PHE A 64 -6.51 1.94 7.84
CA PHE A 64 -5.98 1.42 6.59
C PHE A 64 -7.04 0.71 5.74
N LEU A 65 -7.81 -0.21 6.33
CA LEU A 65 -8.81 -0.99 5.60
C LEU A 65 -9.98 -0.14 5.10
N SER A 66 -10.37 0.89 5.87
CA SER A 66 -11.38 1.87 5.46
C SER A 66 -10.87 2.88 4.44
N GLY A 67 -9.55 2.98 4.26
CA GLY A 67 -8.91 3.94 3.37
C GLY A 67 -8.87 5.37 3.90
N LYS A 68 -9.10 5.55 5.20
CA LYS A 68 -8.97 6.85 5.88
C LYS A 68 -7.51 7.32 5.90
N THR A 69 -6.57 6.40 6.02
CA THR A 69 -5.13 6.69 5.97
C THR A 69 -4.40 5.65 5.13
N ASP A 70 -3.40 6.10 4.38
CA ASP A 70 -2.42 5.17 3.84
C ASP A 70 -1.53 4.65 4.98
N ALA A 71 -1.25 3.35 4.93
CA ALA A 71 -0.43 2.70 5.92
C ALA A 71 1.05 2.88 5.61
N ARG A 72 1.87 2.97 6.66
CA ARG A 72 3.32 2.86 6.51
C ARG A 72 3.67 1.47 5.99
N THR A 73 4.80 1.36 5.30
CA THR A 73 5.24 0.12 4.65
C THR A 73 5.32 -1.05 5.63
N GLU A 74 5.67 -0.80 6.89
CA GLU A 74 5.76 -1.82 7.95
C GLU A 74 4.38 -2.41 8.28
N VAL A 75 3.36 -1.56 8.35
CA VAL A 75 1.98 -1.99 8.62
C VAL A 75 1.47 -2.85 7.47
N VAL A 76 1.71 -2.43 6.23
CA VAL A 76 1.35 -3.20 5.03
C VAL A 76 2.05 -4.56 5.03
N SER A 77 3.34 -4.59 5.34
CA SER A 77 4.14 -5.82 5.37
C SER A 77 3.60 -6.81 6.42
N ALA A 78 3.32 -6.33 7.64
CA ALA A 78 2.76 -7.16 8.71
C ALA A 78 1.36 -7.70 8.36
N LEU A 79 0.50 -6.88 7.74
CA LEU A 79 -0.82 -7.32 7.25
C LEU A 79 -0.70 -8.39 6.16
N MET A 80 0.22 -8.22 5.21
CA MET A 80 0.46 -9.21 4.15
C MET A 80 0.98 -10.53 4.73
N LYS A 81 1.91 -10.46 5.68
CA LYS A 81 2.44 -11.64 6.38
C LYS A 81 1.35 -12.38 7.15
N ALA A 82 0.50 -11.67 7.90
CA ALA A 82 -0.61 -12.27 8.65
C ALA A 82 -1.65 -12.97 7.76
N LEU A 83 -1.74 -12.57 6.50
CA LEU A 83 -2.67 -13.13 5.50
C LEU A 83 -2.00 -14.10 4.53
N GLU A 84 -0.72 -14.43 4.77
CA GLU A 84 0.11 -15.30 3.92
C GLU A 84 0.13 -14.83 2.46
N LEU A 85 0.18 -13.51 2.26
CA LEU A 85 0.29 -12.89 0.95
C LEU A 85 1.75 -12.68 0.57
N GLU A 86 2.19 -13.40 -0.46
CA GLU A 86 3.53 -13.24 -1.02
C GLU A 86 3.56 -12.30 -2.21
N ILE A 87 4.60 -11.45 -2.26
CA ILE A 87 4.92 -10.67 -3.45
C ILE A 87 5.74 -11.56 -4.38
N SER A 88 5.08 -12.19 -5.34
CA SER A 88 5.77 -12.90 -6.40
C SER A 88 6.43 -11.87 -7.34
N PRO A 89 7.76 -11.96 -7.60
CA PRO A 89 8.34 -11.18 -8.68
C PRO A 89 7.66 -11.60 -9.98
N ILE A 90 7.23 -10.62 -10.77
CA ILE A 90 6.68 -10.87 -12.11
C ILE A 90 7.78 -11.60 -12.89
N LYS A 91 7.58 -12.90 -13.17
CA LYS A 91 8.45 -13.64 -14.08
C LYS A 91 8.46 -12.85 -15.39
N LYS A 92 9.59 -12.20 -15.72
CA LYS A 92 9.78 -11.63 -17.05
C LYS A 92 9.53 -12.76 -18.03
N LYS A 93 8.42 -12.67 -18.78
CA LYS A 93 8.15 -13.59 -19.89
C LYS A 93 9.37 -13.46 -20.80
N LYS A 94 10.19 -14.52 -20.88
CA LYS A 94 11.27 -14.60 -21.86
C LYS A 94 10.56 -14.56 -23.20
N VAL A 95 10.54 -13.39 -23.84
CA VAL A 95 10.15 -13.27 -25.24
C VAL A 95 11.25 -14.04 -25.99
N ARG A 96 10.88 -15.24 -26.45
CA ARG A 96 11.67 -15.99 -27.43
C ARG A 96 11.39 -15.41 -28.80
#